data_AF-A0A0C4ED00-F1
#
_entry.id   AF-A0A0C4ED00-F1
#
_cell.length_a   1.000
_cell.length_b   1.000
_cell.length_c   1.000
_cell.angle_alpha   90.00
_cell.angle_beta   90.00
_cell.angle_gamma   90.00
#
_symmetry.space_group_name_H-M   'P 1'
#
loop_
_entity.id
_entity.type
_entity.pdbx_description
1 polymer ?
#
loop_
_entity_poly.entity_id
_entity_poly.type
_entity_poly.pdbx_seq_one_letter_code
_entity_poly.pdbx_strand_id
1 'polypeptide(L)'
;MGDSQLADTVLDVNFIRPGSLDLTPRNHGEEPQWADDEVRRIEISLGLCGHPLVLNVRRFIPGIGDATARNWIRPDGVTHVQTPLAPYAVDNIDDARETIKAYINDNCLCFAEVVRNSHPAVITVYARTGDYVRELRDVATGATADDTDKELLELVERYCRVWWGIRNMMGSSWLIGDEMLGMKPVYDDGYPLQGKVSCPRQVVQTAGCLLSQAIRPCQALFLEAMREALDPARGREFGERAFFTVFLVTFIVLHEAEDTNKDRERYARQNFKTEKFSMPSYIKDLHESVRRLVHYWLIFAKNLGVDFSTKQTLEASLGFLDKAKRDLVVSNYDEIVSRTSPSVCASPSTWLQDLCFVTHMFDVPWDANAFYQGE
;
A
#
# COMPACT_ATOMS: atom_id res chain seq x y z
N MET A 1 -15.12 -19.01 -36.70
CA MET A 1 -14.66 -20.38 -36.39
C MET A 1 -13.14 -20.36 -36.40
N GLY A 2 -12.39 -20.47 -35.32
CA GLY A 2 -12.63 -20.41 -33.88
C GLY A 2 -11.35 -19.79 -33.28
N ASP A 3 -11.49 -18.82 -32.39
CA ASP A 3 -11.37 -18.99 -30.92
C ASP A 3 -9.95 -19.30 -30.44
N SER A 4 -9.23 -18.24 -30.10
CA SER A 4 -8.71 -18.07 -28.73
C SER A 4 -8.43 -16.58 -28.49
N GLN A 5 -9.49 -15.79 -28.34
CA GLN A 5 -9.37 -14.55 -27.56
C GLN A 5 -9.04 -14.98 -26.13
N LEU A 6 -7.85 -14.64 -25.65
CA LEU A 6 -7.55 -14.67 -24.23
C LEU A 6 -8.64 -13.87 -23.53
N ALA A 7 -9.49 -14.56 -22.79
CA ALA A 7 -10.42 -13.92 -21.89
C ALA A 7 -9.57 -13.21 -20.84
N ASP A 8 -9.54 -11.87 -20.87
CA ASP A 8 -9.04 -11.05 -19.77
C ASP A 8 -9.77 -11.49 -18.50
N THR A 9 -9.10 -12.30 -17.67
CA THR A 9 -9.70 -12.78 -16.43
C THR A 9 -9.69 -11.69 -15.38
N VAL A 10 -10.68 -11.78 -14.49
CA VAL A 10 -11.18 -10.72 -13.61
C VAL A 10 -10.13 -9.98 -12.75
N LEU A 11 -8.89 -10.45 -12.53
CA LEU A 11 -7.89 -9.66 -11.77
C LEU A 11 -6.41 -9.91 -12.16
N ASP A 12 -6.00 -9.59 -13.40
CA ASP A 12 -4.58 -9.30 -13.73
C ASP A 12 -4.18 -7.92 -13.18
N VAL A 13 -4.22 -7.80 -11.86
CA VAL A 13 -4.09 -6.53 -11.15
C VAL A 13 -2.77 -6.46 -10.42
N ASN A 14 -1.99 -5.41 -10.68
CA ASN A 14 -0.70 -5.22 -10.02
C ASN A 14 -0.69 -4.01 -9.08
N PHE A 15 -0.87 -4.28 -7.79
CA PHE A 15 -0.72 -3.27 -6.74
C PHE A 15 0.71 -3.20 -6.17
N ILE A 16 1.59 -4.15 -6.51
CA ILE A 16 2.93 -4.21 -5.96
C ILE A 16 3.94 -3.59 -6.93
N ARG A 17 4.60 -2.52 -6.48
CA ARG A 17 5.76 -1.99 -7.19
C ARG A 17 6.92 -3.00 -7.23
N PRO A 18 7.77 -2.95 -8.26
CA PRO A 18 9.09 -3.58 -8.20
C PRO A 18 9.86 -3.10 -6.96
N GLY A 19 10.50 -4.03 -6.24
CA GLY A 19 11.20 -3.71 -4.99
C GLY A 19 12.45 -2.83 -5.19
N SER A 20 13.16 -3.03 -6.31
CA SER A 20 14.36 -2.26 -6.67
C SER A 20 14.06 -0.76 -6.80
N LEU A 21 14.97 0.05 -6.30
CA LEU A 21 15.06 1.50 -6.51
C LEU A 21 16.31 1.90 -7.32
N ASP A 22 17.01 0.91 -7.88
CA ASP A 22 18.23 1.05 -8.67
C ASP A 22 19.34 1.84 -7.93
N LEU A 23 19.44 1.59 -6.61
CA LEU A 23 20.43 2.22 -5.73
C LEU A 23 21.81 1.52 -5.78
N THR A 24 21.90 0.40 -6.51
CA THR A 24 23.12 -0.35 -6.77
C THR A 24 22.99 -1.12 -8.08
N PRO A 25 24.09 -1.31 -8.83
CA PRO A 25 24.11 -2.23 -9.96
C PRO A 25 24.18 -3.71 -9.54
N ARG A 26 24.43 -4.01 -8.26
CA ARG A 26 24.55 -5.40 -7.78
C ARG A 26 23.24 -6.16 -7.90
N ASN A 27 23.36 -7.45 -8.20
CA ASN A 27 22.21 -8.35 -8.23
C ASN A 27 21.72 -8.66 -6.80
N HIS A 28 20.44 -9.08 -6.69
CA HIS A 28 19.90 -9.53 -5.41
C HIS A 28 20.64 -10.77 -4.93
N GLY A 29 21.31 -10.68 -3.77
CA GLY A 29 22.09 -11.75 -3.17
C GLY A 29 23.59 -11.73 -3.52
N GLU A 30 24.04 -10.79 -4.36
CA GLU A 30 25.46 -10.55 -4.54
C GLU A 30 26.04 -9.85 -3.32
N GLU A 31 26.98 -10.50 -2.64
CA GLU A 31 27.66 -9.90 -1.50
C GLU A 31 28.57 -8.76 -1.95
N PRO A 32 28.50 -7.59 -1.28
CA PRO A 32 29.44 -6.52 -1.55
C PRO A 32 30.82 -6.87 -0.95
N GLN A 33 31.85 -6.15 -1.40
CA GLN A 33 33.16 -6.25 -0.75
C GLN A 33 33.07 -5.65 0.66
N TRP A 34 33.18 -6.49 1.69
CA TRP A 34 33.14 -6.04 3.08
C TRP A 34 34.40 -5.26 3.47
N ALA A 35 34.23 -4.20 4.27
CA ALA A 35 35.32 -3.34 4.73
C ALA A 35 35.96 -3.83 6.05
N ASP A 36 35.17 -4.47 6.89
CA ASP A 36 35.52 -5.02 8.20
C ASP A 36 34.58 -6.19 8.52
N ASP A 37 34.85 -7.03 9.53
CA ASP A 37 33.98 -8.12 10.01
C ASP A 37 32.93 -7.69 11.05
N GLU A 38 32.75 -6.37 11.25
CA GLU A 38 31.90 -5.86 12.33
C GLU A 38 30.42 -5.88 11.91
N VAL A 39 29.65 -6.78 12.53
CA VAL A 39 28.19 -6.83 12.38
C VAL A 39 27.53 -5.91 13.40
N ARG A 40 26.64 -5.05 12.92
CA ARG A 40 25.88 -4.08 13.72
C ARG A 40 24.40 -4.32 13.58
N ARG A 41 23.68 -4.30 14.70
CA ARG A 41 22.22 -4.42 14.73
C ARG A 41 21.61 -3.03 14.66
N ILE A 42 20.77 -2.77 13.65
CA ILE A 42 20.07 -1.50 13.46
C ILE A 42 18.56 -1.67 13.57
N GLU A 43 17.89 -0.58 13.95
CA GLU A 43 16.43 -0.50 14.07
C GLU A 43 15.91 0.57 13.11
N ILE A 44 15.04 0.16 12.19
CA ILE A 44 14.57 0.95 11.06
C ILE A 44 13.08 1.25 11.24
N SER A 45 12.69 2.49 11.01
CA SER A 45 11.28 2.90 11.00
C SER A 45 10.93 3.66 9.73
N LEU A 46 9.67 3.51 9.33
CA LEU A 46 8.98 4.35 8.35
C LEU A 46 7.85 5.17 9.00
N GLY A 47 7.70 5.08 10.33
CA GLY A 47 6.63 5.74 11.08
C GLY A 47 5.26 5.09 10.90
N LEU A 48 5.22 3.81 10.51
CA LEU A 48 3.98 3.06 10.27
C LEU A 48 3.37 2.48 11.56
N CYS A 49 4.22 2.08 12.52
CA CYS A 49 3.81 1.60 13.83
C CYS A 49 4.94 1.82 14.86
N GLY A 50 4.68 1.46 16.12
CA GLY A 50 5.65 1.54 17.21
C GLY A 50 6.74 0.46 17.19
N HIS A 51 6.70 -0.48 16.25
CA HIS A 51 7.65 -1.59 16.16
C HIS A 51 8.64 -1.38 14.99
N PRO A 52 9.96 -1.31 15.24
CA PRO A 52 10.95 -1.20 14.18
C PRO A 52 11.13 -2.51 13.40
N LEU A 53 11.53 -2.39 12.13
CA LEU A 53 12.20 -3.48 11.42
C LEU A 53 13.66 -3.53 11.88
N VAL A 54 14.09 -4.67 12.41
CA VAL A 54 15.44 -4.86 12.92
C VAL A 54 16.26 -5.64 11.89
N LEU A 55 17.45 -5.17 11.53
CA LEU A 55 18.34 -5.87 10.60
C LEU A 55 19.78 -5.86 11.12
N ASN A 56 20.54 -6.89 10.78
CA ASN A 56 21.99 -6.92 10.95
C ASN A 56 22.65 -6.38 9.68
N VAL A 57 23.61 -5.47 9.86
CA VAL A 57 24.31 -4.80 8.78
C VAL A 57 25.81 -4.80 9.00
N ARG A 58 26.55 -4.76 7.90
CA ARG A 58 28.01 -4.75 7.89
C ARG A 58 28.52 -3.70 6.92
N ARG A 59 29.68 -3.10 7.23
CA ARG A 59 30.22 -2.04 6.39
C ARG A 59 30.81 -2.64 5.12
N PHE A 60 30.49 -2.05 3.97
CA PHE A 60 31.04 -2.44 2.68
C PHE A 60 31.85 -1.32 2.04
N ILE A 61 32.68 -1.68 1.06
CA ILE A 61 33.44 -0.77 0.21
C ILE A 61 32.58 -0.45 -1.01
N PRO A 62 32.13 0.82 -1.19
CA PRO A 62 31.30 1.20 -2.34
C PRO A 62 32.00 0.96 -3.67
N GLY A 63 31.26 0.34 -4.60
CA GLY A 63 31.65 0.17 -5.99
C GLY A 63 31.14 1.32 -6.86
N ILE A 64 31.52 1.29 -8.14
CA ILE A 64 31.01 2.24 -9.14
C ILE A 64 29.50 2.06 -9.26
N GLY A 65 28.76 3.17 -9.18
CA GLY A 65 27.29 3.18 -9.33
C GLY A 65 26.50 2.96 -8.03
N ASP A 66 27.16 2.69 -6.91
CA ASP A 66 26.46 2.61 -5.63
C ASP A 66 26.01 3.99 -5.14
N ALA A 67 24.72 4.09 -4.82
CA ALA A 67 24.21 5.27 -4.13
C ALA A 67 24.75 5.29 -2.69
N THR A 68 25.62 6.25 -2.40
CA THR A 68 26.21 6.46 -1.06
C THR A 68 25.77 7.77 -0.42
N ALA A 69 24.72 8.38 -0.96
CA ALA A 69 24.22 9.66 -0.48
C ALA A 69 22.69 9.76 -0.59
N ARG A 70 22.13 10.75 0.11
CA ARG A 70 20.74 11.16 -0.03
C ARG A 70 20.65 12.55 -0.63
N ASN A 71 19.68 12.71 -1.53
CA ASN A 71 19.44 13.93 -2.30
C ASN A 71 18.04 14.48 -1.99
N TRP A 72 17.89 15.80 -2.04
CA TRP A 72 16.59 16.49 -2.01
C TRP A 72 16.68 17.88 -2.64
N ILE A 73 15.51 18.47 -2.89
CA ILE A 73 15.34 19.88 -3.30
C ILE A 73 14.85 20.66 -2.09
N ARG A 74 15.46 21.82 -1.82
CA ARG A 74 14.99 22.75 -0.79
C ARG A 74 13.62 23.36 -1.15
N PRO A 75 12.93 24.01 -0.20
CA PRO A 75 11.62 24.63 -0.47
C PRO A 75 11.62 25.69 -1.58
N ASP A 76 12.78 26.24 -1.95
CA ASP A 76 12.93 27.16 -3.08
C ASP A 76 12.70 26.50 -4.45
N GLY A 77 12.62 25.17 -4.52
CA GLY A 77 12.36 24.41 -5.74
C GLY A 77 13.56 24.30 -6.69
N VAL A 78 14.73 24.86 -6.33
CA VAL A 78 15.90 24.98 -7.23
C VAL A 78 17.19 24.49 -6.57
N THR A 79 17.34 24.64 -5.26
CA THR A 79 18.58 24.25 -4.58
C THR A 79 18.61 22.74 -4.36
N HIS A 80 19.58 22.09 -5.00
CA HIS A 80 19.85 20.67 -4.85
C HIS A 80 20.82 20.45 -3.70
N VAL A 81 20.47 19.56 -2.78
CA VAL A 81 21.29 19.23 -1.61
C VAL A 81 21.56 17.74 -1.57
N GLN A 82 22.78 17.39 -1.15
CA GLN A 82 23.22 16.02 -0.98
C GLN A 82 23.91 15.85 0.38
N THR A 83 23.65 14.73 1.05
CA THR A 83 24.34 14.34 2.29
C THR A 83 24.90 12.91 2.16
N PRO A 84 26.17 12.68 2.55
CA PRO A 84 26.75 11.34 2.51
C PRO A 84 26.06 10.42 3.53
N LEU A 85 25.95 9.15 3.16
CA LEU A 85 25.44 8.09 4.01
C LEU A 85 26.53 7.04 4.24
N ALA A 86 26.52 6.42 5.42
CA ALA A 86 27.47 5.38 5.74
C ALA A 86 27.25 4.15 4.83
N PRO A 87 28.31 3.54 4.27
CA PRO A 87 28.20 2.43 3.34
C PRO A 87 28.00 1.12 4.11
N TYR A 88 26.77 0.88 4.55
CA TYR A 88 26.36 -0.39 5.16
C TYR A 88 25.36 -1.11 4.27
N ALA A 89 25.48 -2.44 4.24
CA ALA A 89 24.57 -3.34 3.57
C ALA A 89 24.08 -4.41 4.57
N VAL A 90 22.99 -5.11 4.23
CA VAL A 90 22.47 -6.22 5.01
C VAL A 90 23.51 -7.34 5.05
N ASP A 91 23.84 -7.81 6.26
CA ASP A 91 24.89 -8.80 6.49
C ASP A 91 24.50 -10.19 5.98
N ASN A 92 23.34 -10.69 6.40
CA ASN A 92 22.79 -11.97 5.96
C ASN A 92 21.40 -11.79 5.34
N ILE A 93 21.29 -12.12 4.04
CA ILE A 93 20.05 -11.97 3.26
C ILE A 93 18.97 -12.97 3.68
N ASP A 94 19.34 -14.19 4.07
CA ASP A 94 18.37 -15.21 4.47
C ASP A 94 17.76 -14.88 5.84
N ASP A 95 18.59 -14.45 6.80
CA ASP A 95 18.13 -13.99 8.12
C ASP A 95 17.23 -12.74 7.98
N ALA A 96 17.62 -11.81 7.11
CA ALA A 96 16.81 -10.63 6.81
C ALA A 96 15.46 -11.00 6.16
N ARG A 97 15.43 -12.03 5.30
CA ARG A 97 14.20 -12.51 4.67
C ARG A 97 13.22 -13.04 5.71
N GLU A 98 13.68 -13.87 6.63
CA GLU A 98 12.83 -14.41 7.70
C GLU A 98 12.40 -13.31 8.68
N THR A 99 13.29 -12.37 8.99
CA THR A 99 12.96 -11.20 9.82
C THR A 99 11.87 -10.34 9.18
N ILE A 100 11.94 -10.09 7.87
CA ILE A 100 10.93 -9.32 7.14
C ILE A 100 9.59 -10.06 7.10
N LYS A 101 9.58 -11.38 6.89
CA LYS A 101 8.34 -12.18 6.93
C LYS A 101 7.66 -12.11 8.30
N ALA A 102 8.43 -12.29 9.38
CA ALA A 102 7.93 -12.16 10.74
C ALA A 102 7.38 -10.75 10.99
N TYR A 103 8.15 -9.72 10.64
CA TYR A 103 7.73 -8.32 10.77
C TYR A 103 6.43 -8.01 10.02
N ILE A 104 6.20 -8.59 8.84
CA ILE A 104 4.92 -8.45 8.12
C ILE A 104 3.79 -9.11 8.91
N ASN A 105 3.94 -10.36 9.31
CA ASN A 105 2.88 -11.10 9.99
C ASN A 105 2.48 -10.46 11.33
N ASP A 106 3.47 -9.98 12.09
CA ASP A 106 3.24 -9.47 13.44
C ASP A 106 2.58 -8.07 13.44
N ASN A 107 2.77 -7.29 12.38
CA ASN A 107 2.39 -5.87 12.35
C ASN A 107 1.33 -5.50 11.28
N CYS A 108 0.87 -6.46 10.48
CA CYS A 108 -0.04 -6.18 9.35
C CYS A 108 -1.42 -5.60 9.72
N LEU A 109 -1.77 -5.54 11.02
CA LEU A 109 -3.01 -4.96 11.52
C LEU A 109 -2.88 -3.49 11.99
N CYS A 110 -1.71 -2.86 11.84
CA CYS A 110 -1.47 -1.47 12.22
C CYS A 110 -2.03 -0.46 11.19
N PHE A 111 -3.36 -0.42 11.01
CA PHE A 111 -4.02 0.46 10.04
C PHE A 111 -4.13 1.93 10.49
N ALA A 112 -4.60 2.18 11.71
CA ALA A 112 -5.00 3.52 12.15
C ALA A 112 -3.84 4.53 12.20
N GLU A 113 -2.67 4.10 12.67
CA GLU A 113 -1.50 4.98 12.85
C GLU A 113 -0.98 5.54 11.51
N VAL A 114 -1.13 4.75 10.44
CA VAL A 114 -0.63 5.07 9.10
C VAL A 114 -1.43 6.20 8.45
N VAL A 115 -2.73 6.28 8.72
CA VAL A 115 -3.63 7.25 8.07
C VAL A 115 -4.06 8.39 8.99
N ARG A 116 -3.39 8.59 10.14
CA ARG A 116 -3.78 9.62 11.13
C ARG A 116 -3.87 11.05 10.60
N ASN A 117 -3.24 11.34 9.46
CA ASN A 117 -3.24 12.64 8.81
C ASN A 117 -4.03 12.64 7.47
N SER A 118 -4.72 11.56 7.15
CA SER A 118 -5.56 11.44 5.95
C SER A 118 -6.94 12.04 6.19
N HIS A 119 -7.76 12.04 5.14
CA HIS A 119 -9.16 12.45 5.18
C HIS A 119 -9.96 11.71 6.28
N PRO A 120 -10.91 12.36 6.99
CA PRO A 120 -11.71 11.75 8.06
C PRO A 120 -12.39 10.42 7.68
N ALA A 121 -12.90 10.32 6.46
CA ALA A 121 -13.50 9.09 5.93
C ALA A 121 -12.48 7.93 5.89
N VAL A 122 -11.25 8.19 5.42
CA VAL A 122 -10.15 7.23 5.39
C VAL A 122 -9.78 6.78 6.81
N ILE A 123 -9.59 7.73 7.72
CA ILE A 123 -9.29 7.44 9.13
C ILE A 123 -10.33 6.48 9.72
N THR A 124 -11.61 6.76 9.48
CA THR A 124 -12.73 5.97 10.01
C THR A 124 -12.71 4.53 9.49
N VAL A 125 -12.51 4.33 8.19
CA VAL A 125 -12.45 2.99 7.58
C VAL A 125 -11.26 2.20 8.13
N TYR A 126 -10.07 2.79 8.13
CA TYR A 126 -8.84 2.13 8.59
C TYR A 126 -8.89 1.78 10.08
N ALA A 127 -9.45 2.66 10.91
CA ALA A 127 -9.65 2.38 12.33
C ALA A 127 -10.55 1.16 12.53
N ARG A 128 -11.63 1.02 11.73
CA ARG A 128 -12.54 -0.12 11.84
C ARG A 128 -11.90 -1.43 11.37
N THR A 129 -11.06 -1.40 10.34
CA THR A 129 -10.54 -2.62 9.70
C THR A 129 -9.80 -3.53 10.68
N GLY A 130 -8.93 -3.00 11.53
CA GLY A 130 -8.21 -3.80 12.52
C GLY A 130 -9.14 -4.53 13.48
N ASP A 131 -10.20 -3.84 13.95
CA ASP A 131 -11.21 -4.43 14.83
C ASP A 131 -12.06 -5.46 14.10
N TYR A 132 -12.46 -5.18 12.86
CA TYR A 132 -13.22 -6.11 12.03
C TYR A 132 -12.46 -7.41 11.77
N VAL A 133 -11.16 -7.34 11.50
CA VAL A 133 -10.32 -8.55 11.33
C VAL A 133 -10.30 -9.39 12.61
N ARG A 134 -10.21 -8.76 13.79
CA ARG A 134 -10.26 -9.49 15.07
C ARG A 134 -11.63 -10.13 15.30
N GLU A 135 -12.72 -9.40 15.08
CA GLU A 135 -14.08 -9.94 15.17
C GLU A 135 -14.29 -11.14 14.23
N LEU A 136 -13.85 -11.02 12.97
CA LEU A 136 -13.98 -12.08 11.99
C LEU A 136 -13.12 -13.30 12.37
N ARG A 137 -11.94 -13.09 12.96
CA ARG A 137 -11.10 -14.17 13.49
C ARG A 137 -11.80 -14.92 14.63
N ASP A 138 -12.42 -14.19 15.55
CA ASP A 138 -13.17 -14.80 16.67
C ASP A 138 -14.35 -15.63 16.14
N VAL A 139 -15.07 -15.14 15.13
CA VAL A 139 -16.16 -15.88 14.47
C VAL A 139 -15.62 -17.12 13.77
N ALA A 140 -14.60 -16.97 12.92
CA ALA A 140 -14.09 -18.06 12.07
C ALA A 140 -13.32 -19.15 12.84
N THR A 141 -12.88 -18.88 14.07
CA THR A 141 -12.27 -19.87 14.98
C THR A 141 -13.26 -20.44 16.00
N GLY A 142 -14.49 -19.91 16.03
CA GLY A 142 -15.54 -20.36 16.92
C GLY A 142 -16.11 -21.73 16.53
N ALA A 143 -16.76 -22.40 17.49
CA ALA A 143 -17.35 -23.73 17.30
C ALA A 143 -18.47 -23.78 16.24
N THR A 144 -19.05 -22.62 15.89
CA THR A 144 -20.13 -22.49 14.90
C THR A 144 -19.65 -21.93 13.56
N ALA A 145 -18.34 -21.76 13.37
CA ALA A 145 -17.78 -21.22 12.13
C ALA A 145 -18.09 -22.14 10.95
N ASP A 146 -18.60 -21.56 9.87
CA ASP A 146 -18.73 -22.25 8.59
C ASP A 146 -17.58 -21.89 7.64
N ASP A 147 -17.62 -22.43 6.41
CA ASP A 147 -16.57 -22.20 5.43
C ASP A 147 -16.57 -20.78 4.88
N THR A 148 -17.72 -20.09 4.87
CA THR A 148 -17.79 -18.68 4.45
C THR A 148 -17.05 -17.79 5.44
N ASP A 149 -17.19 -18.03 6.75
CA ASP A 149 -16.47 -17.24 7.77
C ASP A 149 -14.94 -17.37 7.60
N LYS A 150 -14.47 -18.60 7.32
CA LYS A 150 -13.04 -18.88 7.09
C LYS A 150 -12.53 -18.24 5.80
N GLU A 151 -13.30 -18.32 4.72
CA GLU A 151 -12.95 -17.70 3.44
C GLU A 151 -12.85 -16.17 3.55
N LEU A 152 -13.79 -15.53 4.26
CA LEU A 152 -13.75 -14.09 4.47
C LEU A 152 -12.57 -13.67 5.36
N LEU A 153 -12.25 -14.45 6.40
CA LEU A 153 -11.06 -14.22 7.22
C LEU A 153 -9.80 -14.34 6.36
N GLU A 154 -9.72 -15.38 5.55
CA GLU A 154 -8.58 -15.63 4.68
C GLU A 154 -8.38 -14.50 3.67
N LEU A 155 -9.46 -14.01 3.03
CA LEU A 155 -9.42 -12.86 2.14
C LEU A 155 -8.77 -11.64 2.81
N VAL A 156 -9.28 -11.24 3.99
CA VAL A 156 -8.81 -10.03 4.65
C VAL A 156 -7.41 -10.21 5.23
N GLU A 157 -7.05 -11.37 5.79
CA GLU A 157 -5.71 -11.61 6.31
C GLU A 157 -4.64 -11.70 5.21
N ARG A 158 -4.96 -12.31 4.05
CA ARG A 158 -4.09 -12.28 2.87
C ARG A 158 -3.86 -10.84 2.42
N TYR A 159 -4.92 -10.03 2.37
CA TYR A 159 -4.81 -8.62 2.04
C TYR A 159 -3.96 -7.83 3.05
N CYS A 160 -4.17 -8.02 4.36
CA CYS A 160 -3.41 -7.31 5.40
C CYS A 160 -1.89 -7.48 5.21
N ARG A 161 -1.42 -8.68 4.86
CA ARG A 161 0.01 -8.93 4.59
C ARG A 161 0.51 -8.15 3.37
N VAL A 162 -0.30 -8.10 2.30
CA VAL A 162 0.02 -7.37 1.07
C VAL A 162 0.07 -5.85 1.34
N TRP A 163 -0.97 -5.30 1.98
CA TRP A 163 -1.07 -3.90 2.39
C TRP A 163 0.18 -3.46 3.17
N TRP A 164 0.57 -4.25 4.16
CA TRP A 164 1.68 -3.88 5.03
C TRP A 164 3.00 -3.85 4.28
N GLY A 165 3.22 -4.82 3.37
CA GLY A 165 4.39 -4.78 2.50
C GLY A 165 4.39 -3.59 1.54
N ILE A 166 3.25 -3.23 0.94
CA ILE A 166 3.11 -2.04 0.10
C ILE A 166 3.54 -0.79 0.89
N ARG A 167 3.00 -0.60 2.10
CA ARG A 167 3.35 0.55 2.96
C ARG A 167 4.81 0.62 3.34
N ASN A 168 5.44 -0.51 3.67
CA ASN A 168 6.86 -0.56 4.00
C ASN A 168 7.78 -0.31 2.79
N MET A 169 7.22 -0.33 1.58
CA MET A 169 7.91 0.03 0.35
C MET A 169 7.61 1.47 -0.11
N MET A 170 6.84 2.24 0.67
CA MET A 170 6.59 3.67 0.45
C MET A 170 7.33 4.50 1.50
N GLY A 171 7.63 5.76 1.17
CA GLY A 171 8.26 6.70 2.08
C GLY A 171 9.79 6.61 2.08
N SER A 172 10.38 7.21 3.11
CA SER A 172 11.81 7.09 3.40
C SER A 172 11.97 6.52 4.79
N SER A 173 12.85 5.54 4.94
CA SER A 173 13.15 4.94 6.23
C SER A 173 14.31 5.64 6.95
N TRP A 174 14.28 5.60 8.28
CA TRP A 174 15.28 6.20 9.16
C TRP A 174 15.63 5.26 10.33
N LEU A 175 16.79 5.48 10.93
CA LEU A 175 17.26 4.76 12.12
C LEU A 175 16.61 5.34 13.38
N ILE A 176 16.17 4.47 14.31
CA ILE A 176 15.51 4.89 15.57
C ILE A 176 16.11 4.29 16.86
N GLY A 177 17.07 3.37 16.76
CA GLY A 177 17.77 2.78 17.90
C GLY A 177 19.10 3.47 18.25
N ASP A 178 19.86 2.89 19.18
CA ASP A 178 21.15 3.48 19.63
C ASP A 178 22.23 3.46 18.53
N GLU A 179 22.23 2.45 17.67
CA GLU A 179 23.19 2.31 16.58
C GLU A 179 22.78 3.19 15.38
N MET A 180 23.47 4.32 15.22
CA MET A 180 23.26 5.31 14.15
C MET A 180 24.30 5.21 13.02
N LEU A 181 25.14 4.18 13.03
CA LEU A 181 26.20 3.90 12.06
C LEU A 181 27.20 5.05 11.89
N GLY A 182 27.40 5.83 12.96
CA GLY A 182 28.23 7.04 12.97
C GLY A 182 27.64 8.22 12.22
N MET A 183 26.41 8.12 11.71
CA MET A 183 25.71 9.21 11.04
C MET A 183 25.01 10.12 12.05
N LYS A 184 24.76 11.36 11.64
CA LYS A 184 24.06 12.36 12.45
C LYS A 184 22.74 12.78 11.79
N PRO A 185 21.76 13.23 12.58
CA PRO A 185 20.57 13.88 12.06
C PRO A 185 20.89 15.06 11.13
N VAL A 186 20.04 15.25 10.12
CA VAL A 186 20.13 16.38 9.19
C VAL A 186 18.95 17.32 9.42
N TYR A 187 19.24 18.61 9.66
CA TYR A 187 18.28 19.67 9.97
C TYR A 187 18.16 20.70 8.84
N ASP A 188 18.51 20.33 7.61
CA ASP A 188 18.37 21.21 6.45
C ASP A 188 16.90 21.38 6.06
N ASP A 189 16.54 22.59 5.63
CA ASP A 189 15.20 22.89 5.13
C ASP A 189 14.88 22.04 3.89
N GLY A 190 13.73 21.37 3.92
CA GLY A 190 13.34 20.45 2.84
C GLY A 190 13.94 19.05 2.95
N TYR A 191 14.75 18.76 3.98
CA TYR A 191 15.23 17.41 4.23
C TYR A 191 14.03 16.46 4.47
N PRO A 192 13.88 15.35 3.69
CA PRO A 192 12.67 14.54 3.71
C PRO A 192 12.35 13.87 5.05
N LEU A 193 13.37 13.69 5.90
CA LEU A 193 13.25 12.97 7.17
C LEU A 193 13.24 13.89 8.40
N GLN A 194 13.27 15.22 8.21
CA GLN A 194 13.05 16.22 9.26
C GLN A 194 13.82 15.96 10.58
N GLY A 195 15.16 16.00 10.53
CA GLY A 195 15.98 15.81 11.74
C GLY A 195 16.15 14.35 12.18
N LYS A 196 15.94 13.37 11.28
CA LYS A 196 16.22 11.95 11.55
C LYS A 196 17.43 11.45 10.76
N VAL A 197 17.98 10.30 11.16
CA VAL A 197 19.11 9.67 10.48
C VAL A 197 18.61 8.75 9.37
N SER A 198 18.93 9.04 8.11
CA SER A 198 18.52 8.19 6.99
C SER A 198 19.08 6.78 7.11
N CYS A 199 18.26 5.79 6.77
CA CYS A 199 18.74 4.43 6.53
C CYS A 199 19.74 4.40 5.35
N PRO A 200 20.83 3.61 5.41
CA PRO A 200 21.77 3.41 4.30
C PRO A 200 21.10 2.91 3.03
N ARG A 201 21.55 3.37 1.85
CA ARG A 201 20.89 3.09 0.58
C ARG A 201 20.87 1.61 0.19
N GLN A 202 21.94 0.86 0.46
CA GLN A 202 21.97 -0.58 0.19
C GLN A 202 20.98 -1.34 1.08
N VAL A 203 20.86 -0.94 2.35
CA VAL A 203 19.86 -1.52 3.26
C VAL A 203 18.44 -1.26 2.75
N VAL A 204 18.15 -0.02 2.33
CA VAL A 204 16.85 0.35 1.73
C VAL A 204 16.53 -0.48 0.48
N GLN A 205 17.51 -0.62 -0.42
CA GLN A 205 17.38 -1.43 -1.63
C GLN A 205 17.07 -2.88 -1.28
N THR A 206 17.90 -3.52 -0.45
CA THR A 206 17.75 -4.92 -0.09
C THR A 206 16.43 -5.18 0.62
N ALA A 207 16.09 -4.36 1.62
CA ALA A 207 14.82 -4.48 2.35
C ALA A 207 13.61 -4.33 1.40
N GLY A 208 13.63 -3.36 0.49
CA GLY A 208 12.57 -3.18 -0.51
C GLY A 208 12.40 -4.40 -1.43
N CYS A 209 13.50 -5.05 -1.81
CA CYS A 209 13.47 -6.25 -2.65
C CYS A 209 12.95 -7.47 -1.89
N LEU A 210 13.40 -7.68 -0.66
CA LEU A 210 12.92 -8.75 0.21
C LEU A 210 11.45 -8.57 0.58
N LEU A 211 11.01 -7.34 0.86
CA LEU A 211 9.59 -7.01 1.04
C LEU A 211 8.78 -7.41 -0.20
N SER A 212 9.18 -6.95 -1.39
CA SER A 212 8.51 -7.29 -2.66
C SER A 212 8.44 -8.81 -2.88
N GLN A 213 9.53 -9.54 -2.62
CA GLN A 213 9.56 -11.01 -2.72
C GLN A 213 8.61 -11.68 -1.72
N ALA A 214 8.53 -11.19 -0.48
CA ALA A 214 7.68 -11.75 0.56
C ALA A 214 6.18 -11.58 0.25
N ILE A 215 5.78 -10.44 -0.33
CA ILE A 215 4.37 -10.14 -0.56
C ILE A 215 3.83 -10.56 -1.93
N ARG A 216 4.67 -10.85 -2.93
CA ARG A 216 4.21 -11.31 -4.25
C ARG A 216 3.35 -12.58 -4.18
N PRO A 217 3.75 -13.66 -3.48
CA PRO A 217 2.88 -14.83 -3.31
C PRO A 217 1.58 -14.49 -2.58
N CYS A 218 1.65 -13.62 -1.57
CA CYS A 218 0.48 -13.16 -0.83
C CYS A 218 -0.51 -12.41 -1.73
N GLN A 219 -0.02 -11.59 -2.66
CA GLN A 219 -0.86 -10.88 -3.64
C GLN A 219 -1.58 -11.85 -4.56
N ALA A 220 -0.89 -12.85 -5.12
CA ALA A 220 -1.55 -13.83 -5.99
C ALA A 220 -2.73 -14.53 -5.29
N LEU A 221 -2.48 -15.00 -4.05
CA LEU A 221 -3.51 -15.61 -3.21
C LEU A 221 -4.63 -14.64 -2.81
N PHE A 222 -4.29 -13.38 -2.53
CA PHE A 222 -5.27 -12.34 -2.25
C PHE A 222 -6.18 -12.08 -3.46
N LEU A 223 -5.60 -11.93 -4.66
CA LEU A 223 -6.38 -11.64 -5.87
C LEU A 223 -7.29 -12.80 -6.24
N GLU A 224 -6.85 -14.05 -6.03
CA GLU A 224 -7.72 -15.22 -6.18
C GLU A 224 -8.90 -15.16 -5.21
N ALA A 225 -8.64 -14.95 -3.91
CA ALA A 225 -9.69 -14.84 -2.91
C ALA A 225 -10.64 -13.66 -3.19
N MET A 226 -10.12 -12.53 -3.66
CA MET A 226 -10.92 -11.35 -4.02
C MET A 226 -11.79 -11.63 -5.25
N ARG A 227 -11.27 -12.36 -6.24
CA ARG A 227 -12.04 -12.78 -7.41
C ARG A 227 -13.21 -13.66 -6.98
N GLU A 228 -12.96 -14.67 -6.15
CA GLU A 228 -14.01 -15.57 -5.65
C GLU A 228 -15.03 -14.82 -4.80
N ALA A 229 -14.62 -13.80 -4.04
CA ALA A 229 -15.52 -12.99 -3.23
C ALA A 229 -16.42 -12.06 -4.06
N LEU A 230 -15.94 -11.60 -5.22
CA LEU A 230 -16.66 -10.74 -6.15
C LEU A 230 -17.53 -11.53 -7.16
N ASP A 231 -17.37 -12.85 -7.26
CA ASP A 231 -18.04 -13.66 -8.27
C ASP A 231 -19.57 -13.75 -8.01
N PRO A 232 -20.42 -13.23 -8.93
CA PRO A 232 -21.86 -13.33 -8.81
C PRO A 232 -22.40 -14.77 -8.71
N ALA A 233 -21.65 -15.77 -9.19
CA ALA A 233 -22.03 -17.18 -9.15
C ALA A 233 -22.07 -17.75 -7.72
N ARG A 234 -21.44 -17.07 -6.75
CA ARG A 234 -21.50 -17.45 -5.31
C ARG A 234 -22.89 -17.27 -4.69
N GLY A 235 -23.77 -16.52 -5.35
CA GLY A 235 -25.13 -16.29 -4.90
C GLY A 235 -25.28 -15.20 -3.85
N ARG A 236 -26.53 -14.79 -3.62
CA ARG A 236 -26.88 -13.62 -2.80
C ARG A 236 -26.52 -13.80 -1.32
N GLU A 237 -26.73 -14.97 -0.75
CA GLU A 237 -26.45 -15.25 0.67
C GLU A 237 -24.96 -15.04 1.01
N PHE A 238 -24.07 -15.61 0.19
CA PHE A 238 -22.63 -15.39 0.35
C PHE A 238 -22.30 -13.89 0.16
N GLY A 239 -22.82 -13.27 -0.89
CA GLY A 239 -22.51 -11.87 -1.20
C GLY A 239 -22.96 -10.90 -0.10
N GLU A 240 -24.13 -11.10 0.53
CA GLU A 240 -24.58 -10.29 1.66
C GLU A 240 -23.63 -10.40 2.87
N ARG A 241 -23.11 -11.60 3.15
CA ARG A 241 -22.11 -11.83 4.20
C ARG A 241 -20.74 -11.23 3.85
N ALA A 242 -20.34 -11.32 2.59
CA ALA A 242 -19.06 -10.85 2.09
C ALA A 242 -18.99 -9.33 1.92
N PHE A 243 -20.13 -8.66 1.75
CA PHE A 243 -20.20 -7.26 1.32
C PHE A 243 -19.32 -6.32 2.12
N PHE A 244 -19.35 -6.41 3.46
CA PHE A 244 -18.57 -5.51 4.30
C PHE A 244 -17.05 -5.77 4.19
N THR A 245 -16.63 -7.04 4.10
CA THR A 245 -15.21 -7.39 3.85
C THR A 245 -14.74 -6.81 2.53
N VAL A 246 -15.52 -7.04 1.46
CA VAL A 246 -15.20 -6.59 0.11
C VAL A 246 -15.19 -5.05 0.05
N PHE A 247 -16.12 -4.38 0.75
CA PHE A 247 -16.14 -2.92 0.90
C PHE A 247 -14.83 -2.40 1.52
N LEU A 248 -14.45 -2.92 2.69
CA LEU A 248 -13.24 -2.48 3.41
C LEU A 248 -11.97 -2.70 2.57
N VAL A 249 -11.83 -3.90 2.00
CA VAL A 249 -10.67 -4.25 1.17
C VAL A 249 -10.60 -3.34 -0.05
N THR A 250 -11.70 -3.17 -0.78
CA THR A 250 -11.76 -2.29 -1.95
C THR A 250 -11.38 -0.87 -1.57
N PHE A 251 -11.93 -0.34 -0.47
CA PHE A 251 -11.65 1.01 0.00
C PHE A 251 -10.16 1.22 0.27
N ILE A 252 -9.56 0.31 1.04
CA ILE A 252 -8.16 0.43 1.43
C ILE A 252 -7.29 0.31 0.18
N VAL A 253 -7.55 -0.64 -0.72
CA VAL A 253 -6.77 -0.82 -1.96
C VAL A 253 -6.79 0.44 -2.82
N LEU A 254 -7.95 1.08 -2.97
CA LEU A 254 -8.07 2.32 -3.75
C LEU A 254 -7.28 3.46 -3.09
N HIS A 255 -7.37 3.61 -1.78
CA HIS A 255 -6.59 4.60 -1.04
C HIS A 255 -5.07 4.31 -1.10
N GLU A 256 -4.65 3.04 -1.08
CA GLU A 256 -3.24 2.67 -1.25
C GLU A 256 -2.70 3.09 -2.62
N ALA A 257 -3.52 3.03 -3.66
CA ALA A 257 -3.13 3.52 -4.97
C ALA A 257 -2.94 5.05 -4.98
N GLU A 258 -3.78 5.80 -4.26
CA GLU A 258 -3.63 7.26 -4.09
C GLU A 258 -2.32 7.60 -3.36
N ASP A 259 -2.03 6.91 -2.25
CA ASP A 259 -0.79 7.13 -1.50
C ASP A 259 0.46 6.68 -2.29
N THR A 260 0.32 5.65 -3.12
CA THR A 260 1.38 5.23 -4.06
C THR A 260 1.68 6.33 -5.07
N ASN A 261 0.66 7.01 -5.60
CA ASN A 261 0.86 8.16 -6.50
C ASN A 261 1.62 9.29 -5.82
N LYS A 262 1.19 9.69 -4.61
CA LYS A 262 1.90 10.71 -3.81
C LYS A 262 3.35 10.32 -3.57
N ASP A 263 3.59 9.05 -3.28
CA ASP A 263 4.93 8.55 -3.04
C ASP A 263 5.82 8.61 -4.27
N ARG A 264 5.31 8.14 -5.42
CA ARG A 264 6.06 8.07 -6.67
C ARG A 264 6.32 9.46 -7.26
N GLU A 265 5.39 10.40 -7.11
CA GLU A 265 5.60 11.82 -7.47
C GLU A 265 6.69 12.42 -6.58
N ARG A 266 6.55 12.28 -5.26
CA ARG A 266 7.53 12.81 -4.31
C ARG A 266 8.92 12.27 -4.58
N TYR A 267 9.04 10.97 -4.87
CA TYR A 267 10.31 10.33 -5.19
C TYR A 267 10.89 10.83 -6.52
N ALA A 268 10.08 10.99 -7.57
CA ALA A 268 10.54 11.56 -8.84
C ALA A 268 11.12 12.95 -8.65
N ARG A 269 10.36 13.83 -7.98
CA ARG A 269 10.79 15.20 -7.68
C ARG A 269 12.08 15.21 -6.85
N GLN A 270 12.14 14.46 -5.75
CA GLN A 270 13.32 14.44 -4.86
C GLN A 270 14.60 13.87 -5.51
N ASN A 271 14.45 13.09 -6.60
CA ASN A 271 15.58 12.51 -7.32
C ASN A 271 15.72 13.08 -8.74
N PHE A 272 15.16 14.27 -8.98
CA PHE A 272 15.35 15.05 -10.20
C PHE A 272 14.95 14.30 -11.49
N LYS A 273 13.92 13.47 -11.40
CA LYS A 273 13.35 12.79 -12.57
C LYS A 273 12.54 13.79 -13.41
N THR A 274 12.55 13.59 -14.71
CA THR A 274 11.81 14.41 -15.68
C THR A 274 10.34 14.07 -15.71
N GLU A 275 10.00 12.81 -15.46
CA GLU A 275 8.63 12.30 -15.43
C GLU A 275 7.92 12.74 -14.14
N LYS A 276 6.60 12.93 -14.21
CA LYS A 276 5.78 13.27 -13.04
C LYS A 276 5.89 12.22 -11.93
N PHE A 277 5.90 10.94 -12.31
CA PHE A 277 6.00 9.83 -11.38
C PHE A 277 7.27 9.03 -11.62
N SER A 278 7.88 8.56 -10.54
CA SER A 278 8.87 7.50 -10.65
C SER A 278 8.17 6.18 -10.99
N MET A 279 8.80 5.37 -11.84
CA MET A 279 8.21 4.14 -12.39
C MET A 279 6.88 4.40 -13.16
N PRO A 280 6.91 5.21 -14.23
CA PRO A 280 5.68 5.64 -14.93
C PRO A 280 4.84 4.47 -15.46
N SER A 281 5.46 3.41 -15.97
CA SER A 281 4.75 2.20 -16.42
C SER A 281 3.98 1.52 -15.29
N TYR A 282 4.57 1.41 -14.10
CA TYR A 282 3.88 0.84 -12.95
C TYR A 282 2.69 1.70 -12.50
N ILE A 283 2.82 3.04 -12.51
CA ILE A 283 1.69 3.92 -12.17
C ILE A 283 0.56 3.79 -13.20
N LYS A 284 0.88 3.64 -14.49
CA LYS A 284 -0.13 3.35 -15.51
C LYS A 284 -0.86 2.04 -15.21
N ASP A 285 -0.12 0.96 -14.98
CA ASP A 285 -0.70 -0.36 -14.65
C ASP A 285 -1.54 -0.33 -13.36
N LEU A 286 -1.10 0.45 -12.37
CA LEU A 286 -1.81 0.67 -11.12
C LEU A 286 -3.16 1.38 -11.35
N HIS A 287 -3.18 2.41 -12.19
CA HIS A 287 -4.41 3.13 -12.54
C HIS A 287 -5.39 2.24 -13.31
N GLU A 288 -4.89 1.42 -14.24
CA GLU A 288 -5.72 0.43 -14.94
C GLU A 288 -6.29 -0.61 -13.98
N SER A 289 -5.48 -1.07 -13.02
CA SER A 289 -5.88 -2.00 -11.97
C SER A 289 -6.99 -1.45 -11.08
N VAL A 290 -6.86 -0.19 -10.65
CA VAL A 290 -7.88 0.55 -9.88
C VAL A 290 -9.20 0.60 -10.64
N ARG A 291 -9.16 0.95 -11.93
CA ARG A 291 -10.36 1.01 -12.77
C ARG A 291 -11.09 -0.34 -12.82
N ARG A 292 -10.35 -1.44 -13.02
CA ARG A 292 -10.92 -2.79 -13.07
C ARG A 292 -11.54 -3.17 -11.72
N LEU A 293 -10.85 -2.91 -10.61
CA LEU A 293 -11.36 -3.20 -9.28
C LEU A 293 -12.69 -2.47 -9.00
N VAL A 294 -12.77 -1.17 -9.29
CA VAL A 294 -14.03 -0.40 -9.13
C VAL A 294 -15.14 -0.98 -10.00
N HIS A 295 -14.85 -1.36 -11.24
CA HIS A 295 -15.85 -1.96 -12.13
C HIS A 295 -16.47 -3.24 -11.53
N TYR A 296 -15.63 -4.17 -11.06
CA TYR A 296 -16.12 -5.42 -10.46
C TYR A 296 -16.81 -5.19 -9.11
N TRP A 297 -16.32 -4.27 -8.30
CA TRP A 297 -16.99 -3.84 -7.06
C TRP A 297 -18.41 -3.35 -7.34
N LEU A 298 -18.60 -2.46 -8.32
CA LEU A 298 -19.91 -1.91 -8.66
C LEU A 298 -20.87 -2.98 -9.21
N ILE A 299 -20.37 -3.94 -10.01
CA ILE A 299 -21.16 -5.10 -10.45
C ILE A 299 -21.61 -5.93 -9.24
N PHE A 300 -20.68 -6.27 -8.34
CA PHE A 300 -20.96 -7.03 -7.13
C PHE A 300 -22.02 -6.33 -6.26
N ALA A 301 -21.83 -5.05 -5.95
CA ALA A 301 -22.77 -4.24 -5.17
C ALA A 301 -24.15 -4.17 -5.83
N LYS A 302 -24.20 -3.93 -7.14
CA LYS A 302 -25.46 -3.89 -7.91
C LYS A 302 -26.21 -5.23 -7.89
N ASN A 303 -25.50 -6.36 -7.96
CA ASN A 303 -26.12 -7.68 -7.90
C ASN A 303 -26.77 -7.97 -6.53
N LEU A 304 -26.32 -7.31 -5.48
CA LEU A 304 -26.93 -7.35 -4.15
C LEU A 304 -28.09 -6.36 -3.98
N GLY A 305 -28.32 -5.51 -4.98
CA GLY A 305 -29.35 -4.46 -4.96
C GLY A 305 -28.91 -3.19 -4.24
N VAL A 306 -27.60 -2.97 -4.05
CA VAL A 306 -27.06 -1.75 -3.44
C VAL A 306 -27.21 -0.58 -4.40
N ASP A 307 -27.67 0.55 -3.88
CA ASP A 307 -27.97 1.76 -4.64
C ASP A 307 -27.20 2.96 -4.09
N PHE A 308 -26.25 3.50 -4.86
CA PHE A 308 -25.41 4.64 -4.47
C PHE A 308 -25.99 6.01 -4.92
N SER A 309 -27.24 6.07 -5.39
CA SER A 309 -27.84 7.30 -5.92
C SER A 309 -28.01 8.42 -4.89
N THR A 310 -28.40 8.08 -3.66
CA THR A 310 -28.56 9.02 -2.54
C THR A 310 -28.20 8.34 -1.24
N LYS A 311 -27.96 9.13 -0.19
CA LYS A 311 -27.72 8.60 1.16
C LYS A 311 -28.89 7.73 1.64
N GLN A 312 -30.13 8.18 1.41
CA GLN A 312 -31.34 7.49 1.87
C GLN A 312 -31.57 6.16 1.14
N THR A 313 -31.36 6.13 -0.19
CA THR A 313 -31.48 4.91 -0.99
C THR A 313 -30.37 3.92 -0.64
N LEU A 314 -29.14 4.40 -0.45
CA LEU A 314 -28.03 3.58 0.04
C LEU A 314 -28.36 2.92 1.37
N GLU A 315 -28.76 3.71 2.37
CA GLU A 315 -29.10 3.20 3.70
C GLU A 315 -30.21 2.15 3.64
N ALA A 316 -31.26 2.38 2.84
CA ALA A 316 -32.35 1.43 2.65
C ALA A 316 -31.90 0.13 1.96
N SER A 317 -30.97 0.21 1.01
CA SER A 317 -30.47 -0.95 0.25
C SER A 317 -29.57 -1.88 1.08
N LEU A 318 -28.94 -1.36 2.14
CA LEU A 318 -28.03 -2.10 3.02
C LEU A 318 -28.72 -2.80 4.20
N GLY A 319 -30.01 -3.14 4.05
CA GLY A 319 -30.82 -3.76 5.11
C GLY A 319 -30.32 -5.13 5.59
N PHE A 320 -29.47 -5.80 4.82
CA PHE A 320 -28.85 -7.08 5.17
C PHE A 320 -27.62 -6.94 6.08
N LEU A 321 -27.05 -5.74 6.22
CA LEU A 321 -25.95 -5.48 7.15
C LEU A 321 -26.46 -5.21 8.56
N ASP A 322 -25.68 -5.62 9.56
CA ASP A 322 -25.88 -5.12 10.92
C ASP A 322 -25.71 -3.60 10.98
N LYS A 323 -26.31 -3.01 12.02
CA LYS A 323 -26.38 -1.56 12.17
C LYS A 323 -24.99 -0.90 12.16
N ALA A 324 -24.01 -1.47 12.85
CA ALA A 324 -22.69 -0.85 12.96
C ALA A 324 -21.95 -0.82 11.61
N LYS A 325 -22.00 -1.92 10.86
CA LYS A 325 -21.42 -2.00 9.50
C LYS A 325 -22.14 -1.08 8.52
N ARG A 326 -23.47 -1.06 8.55
CA ARG A 326 -24.29 -0.19 7.71
C ARG A 326 -24.00 1.29 7.98
N ASP A 327 -24.01 1.70 9.24
CA ASP A 327 -23.81 3.09 9.64
C ASP A 327 -22.45 3.61 9.14
N LEU A 328 -21.40 2.77 9.17
CA LEU A 328 -20.07 3.11 8.64
C LEU A 328 -20.04 3.33 7.13
N VAL A 329 -20.67 2.44 6.35
CA VAL A 329 -20.74 2.57 4.88
C VAL A 329 -21.51 3.83 4.51
N VAL A 330 -22.65 4.07 5.14
CA VAL A 330 -23.51 5.24 4.89
C VAL A 330 -22.83 6.53 5.31
N SER A 331 -22.13 6.57 6.45
CA SER A 331 -21.40 7.77 6.88
C SER A 331 -20.23 8.09 5.97
N ASN A 332 -19.54 7.06 5.46
CA ASN A 332 -18.47 7.24 4.47
C ASN A 332 -19.01 7.82 3.16
N TYR A 333 -20.11 7.29 2.65
CA TYR A 333 -20.78 7.85 1.48
C TYR A 333 -21.19 9.31 1.70
N ASP A 334 -21.80 9.64 2.84
CA ASP A 334 -22.22 11.00 3.17
C ASP A 334 -21.03 11.96 3.16
N GLU A 335 -19.91 11.57 3.78
CA GLU A 335 -18.70 12.38 3.85
C GLU A 335 -18.03 12.56 2.48
N ILE A 336 -17.89 11.47 1.70
CA ILE A 336 -17.14 11.46 0.44
C ILE A 336 -17.94 12.03 -0.73
N VAL A 337 -19.24 11.75 -0.80
CA VAL A 337 -20.09 12.08 -1.96
C VAL A 337 -21.01 13.25 -1.64
N SER A 338 -21.73 13.21 -0.52
CA SER A 338 -22.79 14.18 -0.25
C SER A 338 -22.26 15.51 0.30
N ARG A 339 -21.24 15.47 1.16
CA ARG A 339 -20.66 16.67 1.80
C ARG A 339 -19.51 17.27 1.02
N THR A 340 -18.80 16.46 0.24
CA THR A 340 -17.73 16.93 -0.64
C THR A 340 -18.33 17.24 -2.02
N SER A 341 -18.68 18.52 -2.24
CA SER A 341 -19.30 18.99 -3.48
C SER A 341 -18.48 20.10 -4.14
N PRO A 342 -18.02 19.93 -5.40
CA PRO A 342 -18.10 18.69 -6.17
C PRO A 342 -17.24 17.59 -5.54
N SER A 343 -17.63 16.33 -5.73
CA SER A 343 -16.83 15.20 -5.27
C SER A 343 -15.47 15.16 -5.99
N VAL A 344 -14.45 14.62 -5.34
CA VAL A 344 -13.13 14.47 -5.96
C VAL A 344 -13.21 13.41 -7.04
N CYS A 345 -12.99 13.80 -8.30
CA CYS A 345 -12.89 12.88 -9.42
C CYS A 345 -11.44 12.68 -9.81
N ALA A 346 -11.06 11.46 -10.19
CA ALA A 346 -9.72 11.18 -10.70
C ALA A 346 -9.43 11.97 -11.97
N SER A 347 -8.32 12.70 -11.97
CA SER A 347 -7.83 13.52 -13.08
C SER A 347 -6.35 13.90 -12.83
N PRO A 348 -5.64 14.47 -13.82
CA PRO A 348 -4.25 14.86 -13.65
C PRO A 348 -3.97 15.82 -12.48
N SER A 349 -4.94 16.63 -12.07
CA SER A 349 -4.82 17.58 -10.95
C SER A 349 -5.18 16.97 -9.59
N THR A 350 -5.83 15.81 -9.56
CA THR A 350 -6.34 15.18 -8.33
C THR A 350 -5.65 13.87 -7.97
N TRP A 351 -4.79 13.28 -8.83
CA TRP A 351 -4.08 12.02 -8.53
C TRP A 351 -3.27 11.99 -7.23
N LEU A 352 -2.96 13.16 -6.65
CA LEU A 352 -2.21 13.31 -5.40
C LEU A 352 -3.11 13.68 -4.21
N GLN A 353 -4.42 13.80 -4.41
CA GLN A 353 -5.41 14.13 -3.38
C GLN A 353 -6.03 12.86 -2.82
N ASP A 354 -6.40 12.89 -1.54
CA ASP A 354 -7.22 11.84 -0.94
C ASP A 354 -8.56 11.73 -1.67
N LEU A 355 -9.12 10.52 -1.68
CA LEU A 355 -10.43 10.17 -2.24
C LEU A 355 -10.51 10.18 -3.78
N CYS A 356 -9.41 10.50 -4.45
CA CYS A 356 -9.31 10.54 -5.92
C CYS A 356 -9.83 9.27 -6.61
N PHE A 357 -9.52 8.08 -6.06
CA PHE A 357 -10.00 6.79 -6.55
C PHE A 357 -11.13 6.22 -5.70
N VAL A 358 -11.10 6.43 -4.38
CA VAL A 358 -12.11 5.91 -3.46
C VAL A 358 -13.51 6.39 -3.84
N THR A 359 -13.66 7.66 -4.25
CA THR A 359 -14.97 8.25 -4.60
C THR A 359 -15.70 7.44 -5.68
N HIS A 360 -14.98 6.85 -6.63
CA HIS A 360 -15.55 6.06 -7.72
C HIS A 360 -16.15 4.72 -7.27
N MET A 361 -15.87 4.24 -6.05
CA MET A 361 -16.56 3.06 -5.50
C MET A 361 -18.05 3.31 -5.22
N PHE A 362 -18.44 4.58 -5.11
CA PHE A 362 -19.81 5.02 -4.86
C PHE A 362 -20.50 5.47 -6.15
N ASP A 363 -20.12 4.87 -7.28
CA ASP A 363 -20.69 5.12 -8.62
C ASP A 363 -20.53 6.56 -9.13
N VAL A 364 -19.55 7.30 -8.60
CA VAL A 364 -19.17 8.60 -9.16
C VAL A 364 -18.48 8.37 -10.52
N PRO A 365 -18.91 9.04 -11.61
CA PRO A 365 -18.35 8.82 -12.93
C PRO A 365 -16.86 9.21 -13.05
N TRP A 366 -16.12 8.48 -13.87
CA TRP A 366 -14.73 8.80 -14.22
C TRP A 366 -14.65 9.96 -15.22
N ASP A 367 -13.69 10.86 -15.05
CA ASP A 367 -13.33 11.84 -16.07
C ASP A 367 -12.65 11.17 -17.27
N ALA A 368 -12.73 11.81 -18.44
CA ALA A 368 -12.14 11.28 -19.68
C ALA A 368 -10.62 11.06 -19.60
N ASN A 369 -9.93 11.85 -18.78
CA ASN A 369 -8.49 11.79 -18.53
C ASN A 369 -8.15 11.28 -17.11
N ALA A 370 -9.04 10.49 -16.51
CA ALA A 370 -8.90 10.03 -15.13
C ALA A 370 -7.64 9.21 -14.84
N PHE A 371 -7.01 8.63 -15.87
CA PHE A 371 -5.91 7.70 -15.71
C PHE A 371 -4.62 8.21 -16.36
N TYR A 372 -3.50 7.99 -15.67
CA TYR A 372 -2.18 8.37 -16.14
C TYR A 372 -1.80 7.55 -17.38
N GLN A 373 -1.27 8.22 -18.42
CA GLN A 373 -0.97 7.61 -19.71
C GLN A 373 0.52 7.30 -19.92
N GLY A 374 1.39 7.65 -18.96
CA GLY A 374 2.84 7.40 -19.06
C GLY A 374 3.67 8.57 -19.60
N GLU A 375 3.07 9.76 -19.73
CA GLU A 375 3.73 10.98 -20.21
C GLU A 375 4.35 11.83 -19.09
#